data_AF-A0A5N5M6S4-F1
#
_entry.id   AF-A0A5N5M6S4-F1
#
_cell.length_a   1.000
_cell.length_b   1.000
_cell.length_c   1.000
_cell.angle_alpha   90.00
_cell.angle_beta   90.00
_cell.angle_gamma   90.00
#
_symmetry.space_group_name_H-M   'P 1'
#
loop_
_entity.id
_entity.type
_entity.pdbx_description
1 polymer ?
#
loop_
_entity_poly.entity_id
_entity_poly.type
_entity_poly.pdbx_seq_one_letter_code
_entity_poly.pdbx_strand_id
1 'polypeptide(L)'
;MFRLATLTLGAAIVAFLPATHALCSNPAAIGVVYGAQAQNTGGVGQLTLYSGSIVTNDCTIISSNGQTQNSNQWCNGDYDNGYSVDCQGGSSPAVVTDGNGVTYDCNEDADDSCDLVGFNVGPCCNPRQ
;
A
#
# COMPACT_ATOMS: atom_id res chain seq x y z
N MET A 1 36.76 39.10 -21.40
CA MET A 1 36.18 38.98 -20.04
C MET A 1 35.12 37.89 -20.08
N PHE A 2 35.42 36.69 -19.56
CA PHE A 2 34.50 35.55 -19.49
C PHE A 2 33.58 35.74 -18.27
N ARG A 3 32.25 35.71 -18.47
CA ARG A 3 31.28 35.64 -17.37
C ARG A 3 30.84 34.19 -17.21
N LEU A 4 31.20 33.59 -16.08
CA LEU A 4 30.64 32.33 -15.59
C LEU A 4 29.15 32.53 -15.31
N ALA A 5 28.30 31.74 -15.97
CA ALA A 5 26.91 31.57 -15.59
C ALA A 5 26.85 30.39 -14.62
N THR A 6 26.63 30.68 -13.34
CA THR A 6 26.48 29.68 -12.28
C THR A 6 25.14 28.96 -12.46
N LEU A 7 25.16 27.71 -12.90
CA LEU A 7 23.99 26.82 -12.85
C LEU A 7 23.75 26.43 -11.39
N THR A 8 22.73 27.00 -10.74
CA THR A 8 22.21 26.47 -9.47
C THR A 8 21.29 25.30 -9.79
N LEU A 9 21.79 24.08 -9.59
CA LEU A 9 20.95 22.89 -9.46
C LEU A 9 20.05 23.09 -8.23
N GLY A 10 18.77 23.40 -8.47
CA GLY A 10 17.75 23.31 -7.43
C GLY A 10 17.49 21.85 -7.15
N ALA A 11 18.07 21.32 -6.08
CA ALA A 11 17.64 20.05 -5.51
C ALA A 11 16.19 20.23 -5.05
N ALA A 12 15.23 19.63 -5.76
CA ALA A 12 13.87 19.51 -5.27
C ALA A 12 13.92 18.59 -4.04
N ILE A 13 13.96 19.21 -2.86
CA ILE A 13 13.76 18.52 -1.60
C ILE A 13 12.29 18.07 -1.62
N VAL A 14 12.06 16.79 -1.95
CA VAL A 14 10.78 16.15 -1.68
C VAL A 14 10.65 16.13 -0.17
N ALA A 15 9.87 17.07 0.36
CA ALA A 15 9.52 17.07 1.77
C ALA A 15 8.62 15.87 2.02
N PHE A 16 9.20 14.78 2.53
CA PHE A 16 8.43 13.73 3.19
C PHE A 16 7.85 14.36 4.46
N LEU A 17 6.59 14.80 4.40
CA LEU A 17 5.84 15.14 5.60
C LEU A 17 5.75 13.85 6.43
N PRO A 18 6.17 13.85 7.72
CA PRO A 18 5.87 12.71 8.58
C PRO A 18 4.36 12.59 8.67
N ALA A 19 3.81 11.40 8.38
CA ALA A 19 2.43 11.10 8.68
C ALA A 19 2.23 11.31 10.19
N THR A 20 1.56 12.40 10.58
CA THR A 20 1.41 12.78 12.00
C THR A 20 0.29 12.02 12.70
N HIS A 21 -0.32 11.03 12.06
CA HIS A 21 -1.34 10.17 12.64
C HIS A 21 -1.03 8.72 12.29
N ALA A 22 -1.19 7.84 13.28
CA ALA A 22 -1.04 6.41 13.10
C ALA A 22 -2.21 5.90 12.27
N LEU A 23 -1.91 5.10 11.24
CA LEU A 23 -2.91 4.51 10.34
C LEU A 23 -4.09 3.86 11.07
N CYS A 24 -3.77 3.16 12.15
CA CYS A 24 -4.70 2.45 12.99
C CYS A 24 -4.59 2.94 14.44
N SER A 25 -5.71 2.90 15.17
CA SER A 25 -5.74 3.25 16.60
C SER A 25 -4.90 2.32 17.49
N ASN A 26 -4.67 1.07 17.06
CA ASN A 26 -3.86 0.09 17.79
C ASN A 26 -2.40 0.13 17.30
N PRO A 27 -1.40 0.33 18.19
CA PRO A 27 0.00 0.43 17.80
C PRO A 27 0.57 -0.86 17.17
N ALA A 28 -0.03 -2.03 17.48
CA ALA A 28 0.38 -3.32 16.92
C ALA A 28 -0.40 -3.71 15.66
N ALA A 29 -1.32 -2.86 15.19
CA ALA A 29 -2.04 -3.11 13.95
C ALA A 29 -1.19 -2.82 12.72
N ILE A 30 -1.61 -3.42 11.63
CA ILE A 30 -1.10 -3.21 10.28
C ILE A 30 -2.23 -2.71 9.40
N GLY A 31 -1.91 -2.00 8.33
CA GLY A 31 -2.88 -1.62 7.31
C GLY A 31 -2.69 -2.43 6.04
N VAL A 32 -3.77 -2.58 5.28
CA VAL A 32 -3.69 -3.06 3.90
C VAL A 32 -3.96 -1.89 2.98
N VAL A 33 -3.09 -1.69 2.00
CA VAL A 33 -3.20 -0.64 0.98
C VAL A 33 -3.36 -1.32 -0.36
N TYR A 34 -4.35 -0.94 -1.15
CA TYR A 34 -4.62 -1.55 -2.45
C TYR A 34 -4.97 -0.51 -3.51
N GLY A 35 -4.58 -0.81 -4.75
CA GLY A 35 -4.65 0.15 -5.83
C GLY A 35 -4.99 -0.51 -7.16
N ALA A 36 -5.72 0.25 -7.99
CA ALA A 36 -6.02 -0.07 -9.37
C ALA A 36 -5.40 1.02 -10.26
N GLN A 37 -4.34 0.69 -10.98
CA GLN A 37 -3.62 1.62 -11.84
C GLN A 37 -3.92 1.34 -13.30
N ALA A 38 -4.48 2.33 -14.00
CA ALA A 38 -4.63 2.27 -15.45
C ALA A 38 -3.27 2.46 -16.13
N GLN A 39 -2.80 1.43 -16.83
CA GLN A 39 -1.63 1.50 -17.70
C GLN A 39 -2.03 1.73 -19.15
N ASN A 40 -1.36 2.68 -19.78
CA ASN A 40 -1.56 2.99 -21.19
C ASN A 40 -0.62 2.11 -22.02
N THR A 41 -1.19 1.19 -22.81
CA THR A 41 -0.40 0.18 -23.57
C THR A 41 0.09 0.70 -24.92
N GLY A 42 -0.07 1.99 -25.20
CA GLY A 42 0.51 2.62 -26.39
C GLY A 42 -0.14 2.24 -27.72
N GLY A 43 -1.33 1.61 -27.74
CA GLY A 43 -2.02 1.39 -29.02
C GLY A 43 -3.31 0.56 -29.04
N VAL A 44 -3.64 -0.23 -28.01
CA VAL A 44 -4.77 -1.18 -28.07
C VAL A 44 -5.79 -1.10 -26.93
N GLY A 45 -5.60 -0.17 -25.99
CA GLY A 45 -6.54 0.09 -24.88
C GLY A 45 -5.83 0.43 -23.57
N GLN A 46 -6.59 0.94 -22.61
CA GLN A 46 -6.14 1.01 -21.22
C GLN A 46 -6.29 -0.36 -20.57
N LEU A 47 -5.28 -0.76 -19.81
CA LEU A 47 -5.28 -1.98 -19.05
C LEU A 47 -5.18 -1.61 -17.57
N THR A 48 -6.08 -2.14 -16.73
CA THR A 48 -6.02 -1.87 -15.28
C THR A 48 -5.18 -2.94 -14.60
N LEU A 49 -4.14 -2.51 -13.89
CA LEU A 49 -3.33 -3.36 -13.03
C LEU A 49 -3.75 -3.17 -11.57
N TYR A 50 -3.92 -4.28 -10.88
CA TYR A 50 -4.27 -4.34 -9.48
C TYR A 50 -3.07 -4.84 -8.69
N SER A 51 -2.90 -4.32 -7.48
CA SER A 51 -1.87 -4.74 -6.52
C SER A 51 -2.28 -4.38 -5.10
N GLY A 52 -1.68 -5.05 -4.13
CA GLY A 52 -1.83 -4.77 -2.72
C GLY A 52 -0.50 -4.69 -1.99
N SER A 53 -0.50 -4.05 -0.84
CA SER A 53 0.63 -3.92 0.07
C SER A 53 0.15 -3.89 1.51
N ILE A 54 0.99 -4.37 2.41
CA ILE A 54 0.76 -4.35 3.85
C ILE A 54 1.73 -3.33 4.43
N VAL A 55 1.20 -2.44 5.27
CA VAL A 55 1.95 -1.33 5.86
C VAL A 55 1.85 -1.37 7.38
N THR A 56 2.85 -0.81 8.03
CA THR A 56 2.79 -0.48 9.47
C THR A 56 2.00 0.80 9.69
N ASN A 57 1.71 1.11 10.96
CA ASN A 57 1.10 2.38 11.37
C ASN A 57 1.87 3.63 10.90
N ASP A 58 3.18 3.52 10.67
CA ASP A 58 4.03 4.60 10.16
C ASP A 58 4.12 4.59 8.62
N CYS A 59 3.13 3.99 7.94
CA CYS A 59 3.03 3.86 6.48
C CYS A 59 4.22 3.15 5.82
N THR A 60 5.02 2.39 6.57
CA THR A 60 6.14 1.63 6.01
C THR A 60 5.63 0.31 5.45
N ILE A 61 5.88 0.07 4.17
CA ILE A 61 5.55 -1.19 3.49
C ILE A 61 6.40 -2.33 4.06
N ILE A 62 5.75 -3.38 4.54
CA ILE A 62 6.38 -4.60 5.08
C ILE A 62 6.18 -5.82 4.18
N SER A 63 5.20 -5.76 3.29
CA SER A 63 4.98 -6.78 2.27
C SER A 63 4.19 -6.18 1.10
N SER A 64 4.47 -6.64 -0.11
CA SER A 64 3.74 -6.28 -1.32
C SER A 64 3.50 -7.53 -2.16
N ASN A 65 2.55 -7.46 -3.08
CA ASN A 65 2.41 -8.46 -4.11
C ASN A 65 2.67 -7.86 -5.50
N GLY A 66 2.81 -8.73 -6.50
CA GLY A 66 2.97 -8.30 -7.89
C GLY A 66 1.72 -7.62 -8.46
N GLN A 67 1.89 -6.88 -9.56
CA GLN A 67 0.79 -6.27 -10.31
C GLN A 67 0.21 -7.25 -11.33
N THR A 68 -1.12 -7.43 -11.34
CA THR A 68 -1.81 -8.29 -12.32
C THR A 68 -3.11 -7.65 -12.81
N GLN A 69 -3.76 -8.25 -13.81
CA GLN A 69 -5.10 -7.82 -14.27
C GLN A 69 -6.24 -8.41 -13.42
N ASN A 70 -5.92 -9.21 -12.39
CA ASN A 70 -6.92 -9.80 -11.52
C ASN A 70 -7.41 -8.75 -10.52
N SER A 71 -8.69 -8.39 -10.55
CA SER A 71 -9.29 -7.43 -9.61
C SER A 71 -9.22 -7.88 -8.15
N ASN A 72 -8.90 -9.15 -7.88
CA ASN A 72 -8.73 -9.69 -6.53
C ASN A 72 -7.25 -9.86 -6.14
N GLN A 73 -6.33 -9.22 -6.88
CA GLN A 73 -4.89 -9.35 -6.64
C GLN A 73 -4.50 -8.99 -5.20
N TRP A 74 -5.12 -7.99 -4.58
CA TRP A 74 -4.83 -7.63 -3.19
C TRP A 74 -5.37 -8.64 -2.16
N CYS A 75 -6.36 -9.47 -2.52
CA CYS A 75 -6.83 -10.55 -1.65
C CYS A 75 -5.92 -11.76 -1.80
N ASN A 76 -5.84 -12.35 -2.99
CA ASN A 76 -5.22 -13.67 -3.19
C ASN A 76 -3.86 -13.58 -3.90
N GLY A 77 -3.17 -12.45 -3.79
CA GLY A 77 -1.84 -12.28 -4.35
C GLY A 77 -0.79 -12.96 -3.49
N ASP A 78 0.29 -13.41 -4.11
CA ASP A 78 1.47 -13.89 -3.40
C ASP A 78 2.21 -12.68 -2.83
N TYR A 79 1.99 -12.41 -1.55
CA TYR A 79 2.65 -11.33 -0.82
C TYR A 79 4.06 -11.79 -0.38
N ASP A 80 4.99 -10.84 -0.40
CA ASP A 80 6.35 -11.06 0.09
C ASP A 80 6.37 -11.45 1.58
N ASN A 81 7.49 -12.02 2.03
CA ASN A 81 7.75 -12.38 3.44
C ASN A 81 6.73 -13.36 4.04
N GLY A 82 6.04 -14.14 3.20
CA GLY A 82 5.09 -15.17 3.63
C GLY A 82 3.77 -14.62 4.15
N TYR A 83 3.49 -13.33 3.92
CA TYR A 83 2.19 -12.77 4.24
C TYR A 83 1.10 -13.32 3.30
N SER A 84 -0.13 -13.29 3.77
CA SER A 84 -1.32 -13.52 2.95
C SER A 84 -2.46 -12.62 3.40
N VAL A 85 -3.34 -12.30 2.48
CA VAL A 85 -4.57 -11.56 2.74
C VAL A 85 -5.73 -12.47 2.38
N ASP A 86 -6.81 -12.43 3.14
CA ASP A 86 -8.06 -13.11 2.82
C ASP A 86 -9.19 -12.09 2.94
N CYS A 87 -10.01 -12.00 1.90
CA CYS A 87 -11.15 -11.09 1.84
C CYS A 87 -12.49 -11.80 2.17
N GLN A 88 -12.46 -13.07 2.58
CA GLN A 88 -13.61 -13.87 3.00
C GLN A 88 -14.81 -13.81 2.03
N GLY A 89 -14.52 -13.83 0.72
CA GLY A 89 -15.54 -13.78 -0.33
C GLY A 89 -16.04 -12.39 -0.72
N GLY A 90 -15.54 -11.33 -0.06
CA GLY A 90 -15.70 -9.94 -0.46
C GLY A 90 -14.49 -9.39 -1.25
N SER A 91 -14.53 -8.09 -1.55
CA SER A 91 -13.43 -7.37 -2.19
C SER A 91 -12.54 -6.63 -1.18
N SER A 92 -12.92 -6.61 0.10
CA SER A 92 -12.18 -5.92 1.17
C SER A 92 -11.40 -6.93 2.02
N PRO A 93 -10.14 -6.65 2.38
CA PRO A 93 -9.37 -7.50 3.30
C PRO A 93 -10.13 -7.73 4.62
N ALA A 94 -10.28 -8.99 4.99
CA ALA A 94 -10.94 -9.40 6.23
C ALA A 94 -9.95 -10.01 7.22
N VAL A 95 -8.93 -10.71 6.73
CA VAL A 95 -7.87 -11.31 7.54
C VAL A 95 -6.53 -11.12 6.85
N VAL A 96 -5.50 -10.83 7.62
CA VAL A 96 -4.10 -10.93 7.19
C VAL A 96 -3.41 -12.00 8.01
N THR A 97 -2.57 -12.82 7.39
CA THR A 97 -1.69 -13.75 8.11
C THR A 97 -0.25 -13.40 7.77
N ASP A 98 0.63 -13.30 8.77
CA ASP A 98 2.06 -13.08 8.52
C ASP A 98 2.82 -14.39 8.23
N GLY A 99 4.08 -14.27 7.81
CA GLY A 99 4.93 -15.43 7.52
C GLY A 99 5.23 -16.33 8.73
N ASN A 100 4.89 -15.91 9.95
CA ASN A 100 5.01 -16.71 11.17
C ASN A 100 3.69 -17.38 11.59
N GLY A 101 2.61 -17.15 10.85
CA GLY A 101 1.27 -17.68 11.14
C GLY A 101 0.46 -16.84 12.13
N VAL A 102 0.91 -15.62 12.48
CA VAL A 102 0.10 -14.70 13.28
C VAL A 102 -1.00 -14.14 12.39
N THR A 103 -2.24 -14.16 12.89
CA THR A 103 -3.42 -13.68 12.17
C THR A 103 -3.87 -12.33 12.72
N TYR A 104 -4.36 -11.48 11.82
CA TYR A 104 -4.86 -10.15 12.10
C TYR A 104 -6.26 -10.05 11.52
N ASP A 105 -7.24 -9.68 12.34
CA ASP A 105 -8.62 -9.46 11.89
C ASP A 105 -8.75 -7.99 11.44
N CYS A 106 -9.21 -7.78 10.22
CA CYS A 106 -9.30 -6.49 9.56
C CYS A 106 -10.69 -5.88 9.70
N ASN A 107 -10.74 -4.61 10.12
CA ASN A 107 -11.94 -3.79 10.20
C ASN A 107 -11.71 -2.47 9.46
N GLU A 108 -12.79 -1.80 9.03
CA GLU A 108 -12.75 -0.55 8.24
C GLU A 108 -12.18 0.68 9.01
N ASP A 109 -11.54 0.50 10.15
CA ASP A 109 -11.06 1.55 11.05
C ASP A 109 -9.72 2.19 10.61
N ALA A 110 -9.44 2.25 9.32
CA ALA A 110 -8.24 2.92 8.82
C ALA A 110 -8.51 4.39 8.53
N ASP A 111 -7.56 5.25 8.89
CA ASP A 111 -7.55 6.64 8.45
C ASP A 111 -6.91 6.78 7.05
N ASP A 112 -7.03 7.95 6.44
CA ASP A 112 -6.42 8.27 5.14
C ASP A 112 -4.95 8.72 5.26
N SER A 113 -4.32 8.56 6.43
CA SER A 113 -2.96 9.09 6.69
C SER A 113 -1.87 8.38 5.92
N CYS A 114 -2.13 7.15 5.45
CA CYS A 114 -1.22 6.40 4.57
C CYS A 114 -1.68 6.35 3.11
N ASP A 115 -2.55 7.28 2.67
CA ASP A 115 -2.91 7.38 1.26
C ASP A 115 -1.67 7.67 0.42
N LEU A 116 -1.28 6.70 -0.40
CA LEU A 116 -0.17 6.80 -1.33
C LEU A 116 -0.73 7.10 -2.72
N VAL A 117 -0.06 7.96 -3.49
CA VAL A 117 -0.54 8.35 -4.83
C VAL A 117 -0.81 7.11 -5.70
N GLY A 118 -2.09 6.86 -5.99
CA GLY A 118 -2.55 5.73 -6.81
C GLY A 118 -2.92 4.45 -6.04
N PHE A 119 -2.92 4.50 -4.71
CA PHE A 119 -3.39 3.44 -3.82
C PHE A 119 -4.30 4.03 -2.75
N ASN A 120 -5.38 3.33 -2.42
CA ASN A 120 -6.23 3.72 -1.30
C ASN A 120 -5.83 2.91 -0.08
N VAL A 121 -5.78 3.57 1.07
CA VAL A 121 -5.76 2.84 2.34
C VAL A 121 -7.04 2.00 2.45
N GLY A 122 -6.83 0.71 2.69
CA GLY A 122 -7.85 -0.26 3.03
C GLY A 122 -7.97 -0.43 4.55
N PRO A 123 -8.49 -1.57 5.04
CA PRO A 123 -8.80 -1.74 6.46
C PRO A 123 -7.56 -1.84 7.36
N CYS A 124 -7.78 -1.53 8.64
CA CYS A 124 -6.84 -1.76 9.72
C CYS A 124 -7.01 -3.17 10.29
N CYS A 125 -5.91 -3.92 10.37
CA CYS A 125 -5.89 -5.30 10.82
C CYS A 125 -5.21 -5.42 12.18
N ASN A 126 -5.99 -5.81 13.18
CA ASN A 126 -5.53 -5.95 14.56
C ASN A 126 -5.11 -7.40 14.84
N PRO A 127 -4.02 -7.64 15.58
CA PRO A 127 -3.63 -8.98 15.98
C PRO A 127 -4.79 -9.71 16.67
N ARG A 128 -5.10 -10.91 16.20
CA ARG A 128 -6.13 -11.76 16.80
C ARG A 128 -5.66 -12.23 18.18
N GLN A 129 -6.43 -11.88 19.21
CA GLN A 129 -6.16 -12.28 20.60
C GLN A 129 -6.59 -13.72 20.87
#